data_AF-A0A377ZW16-F1
#
_entry.id   AF-A0A377ZW16-F1
#
_cell.length_a   1.000
_cell.length_b   1.000
_cell.length_c   1.000
_cell.angle_alpha   90.00
_cell.angle_beta   90.00
_cell.angle_gamma   90.00
#
_symmetry.space_group_name_H-M   'P 1'
#
loop_
_entity.id
_entity.type
_entity.pdbx_description
1 polymer ?
#
loop_
_entity_poly.entity_id
_entity_poly.type
_entity_poly.pdbx_seq_one_letter_code
_entity_poly.pdbx_strand_id
1 'polypeptide(L)' 'MPFAAELDAVVLLVVNAAQVRGILFGESGLAAHLKPGTVVMVSSTIASADAQAIAEALAEYQLLMLDARYRAAP' A
#
# COMPACT_ATOMS: atom_id res chain seq x y z
N MET A 1 -14.72 0.66 -6.73
CA MET A 1 -13.78 1.18 -7.75
C MET A 1 -13.64 0.13 -8.85
N PRO A 2 -14.24 0.32 -10.05
CA PRO A 2 -14.36 -0.75 -11.03
C PRO A 2 -13.02 -1.25 -11.59
N PHE A 3 -12.02 -0.37 -11.70
CA PHE A 3 -10.69 -0.71 -12.24
C PHE A 3 -9.80 -1.48 -11.25
N ALA A 4 -10.10 -1.45 -9.94
CA ALA A 4 -9.18 -1.93 -8.91
C ALA A 4 -8.95 -3.44 -8.97
N ALA A 5 -9.98 -4.20 -9.35
CA ALA A 5 -9.90 -5.65 -9.49
C ALA A 5 -9.04 -6.11 -10.68
N GLU A 6 -8.69 -5.19 -11.60
CA GLU A 6 -7.88 -5.50 -12.77
C GLU A 6 -6.38 -5.31 -12.49
N LEU A 7 -6.02 -4.55 -11.45
CA LEU A 7 -4.66 -4.10 -11.18
C LEU A 7 -3.75 -5.23 -10.66
N ASP A 8 -2.63 -5.45 -11.33
CA ASP A 8 -1.56 -6.33 -10.83
C ASP A 8 -0.68 -5.65 -9.78
N ALA A 9 -0.56 -4.33 -9.83
CA ALA A 9 0.21 -3.55 -8.87
C ALA A 9 -0.35 -2.14 -8.65
N VAL A 10 -0.06 -1.57 -7.47
CA VAL A 10 -0.36 -0.20 -7.08
C VAL A 10 0.90 0.42 -6.47
N VAL A 11 1.25 1.64 -6.88
CA VAL A 11 2.35 2.41 -6.27
C VAL A 11 1.75 3.57 -5.48
N LEU A 12 2.04 3.62 -4.19
CA LEU A 12 1.67 4.71 -3.30
C LEU A 12 2.87 5.62 -3.05
N LEU A 13 2.83 6.81 -3.64
CA LEU A 13 3.84 7.86 -3.45
C LEU A 13 3.26 8.97 -2.58
N VAL A 14 3.32 8.77 -1.26
CA VAL A 14 2.71 9.67 -0.27
C VAL A 14 3.71 10.06 0.83
N VAL A 15 3.33 11.02 1.68
CA VAL A 15 4.28 11.65 2.61
C VAL A 15 4.52 10.79 3.86
N ASN A 16 3.48 10.15 4.40
CA ASN A 16 3.56 9.46 5.69
C ASN A 16 2.62 8.24 5.80
N ALA A 17 2.78 7.48 6.89
CA ALA A 17 2.03 6.26 7.16
C ALA A 17 0.52 6.50 7.32
N ALA A 18 0.10 7.63 7.89
CA ALA A 18 -1.32 7.95 8.06
C ALA A 18 -2.03 8.09 6.71
N GLN A 19 -1.37 8.71 5.73
CA GLN A 19 -1.89 8.78 4.35
C GLN A 19 -1.96 7.40 3.70
N VAL A 20 -0.91 6.56 3.85
CA VAL A 20 -0.92 5.18 3.34
C VAL A 20 -2.11 4.40 3.90
N ARG A 21 -2.32 4.45 5.22
CA ARG A 21 -3.42 3.75 5.89
C ARG A 21 -4.78 4.29 5.47
N GLY A 22 -4.93 5.59 5.32
CA GLY A 22 -6.18 6.20 4.84
C GLY A 22 -6.55 5.73 3.43
N ILE A 23 -5.57 5.66 2.53
CA ILE A 23 -5.78 5.19 1.15
C ILE A 23 -6.10 3.69 1.11
N LEU A 24 -5.38 2.88 1.88
CA LEU A 24 -5.53 1.42 1.84
C LEU A 24 -6.74 0.92 2.62
N PHE A 25 -7.00 1.51 3.79
CA PHE A 25 -7.90 0.95 4.81
C PHE A 25 -8.94 1.95 5.34
N GLY A 26 -9.02 3.16 4.78
CA GLY A 26 -10.06 4.13 5.14
C GLY A 26 -11.46 3.71 4.67
N GLU A 27 -12.42 4.62 4.79
CA GLU A 27 -13.84 4.39 4.45
C GLU A 27 -14.06 3.87 3.01
N SER A 28 -13.20 4.28 2.06
CA SER A 28 -13.14 3.76 0.68
C SER A 28 -11.80 3.12 0.38
N GLY A 29 -11.29 2.34 1.33
CA GLY A 29 -9.96 1.72 1.27
C GLY A 29 -9.75 0.90 0.00
N LEU A 30 -8.62 1.14 -0.66
CA LEU A 30 -8.27 0.46 -1.90
C LEU A 30 -8.07 -1.04 -1.68
N ALA A 31 -7.54 -1.47 -0.52
CA ALA A 31 -7.17 -2.87 -0.26
C ALA A 31 -8.35 -3.84 -0.43
N ALA A 32 -9.55 -3.45 0.01
CA ALA A 32 -10.75 -4.28 -0.12
C ALA A 32 -11.24 -4.47 -1.57
N HIS A 33 -10.71 -3.71 -2.52
CA HIS A 33 -11.12 -3.72 -3.92
C HIS A 33 -10.07 -4.34 -4.86
N LEU A 34 -8.86 -4.59 -4.37
CA LEU A 34 -7.79 -5.21 -5.15
C LEU A 34 -7.99 -6.72 -5.22
N LYS A 35 -7.48 -7.34 -6.29
CA LYS A 35 -7.49 -8.79 -6.41
C LYS A 35 -6.40 -9.41 -5.50
N PRO A 36 -6.62 -10.62 -4.97
CA PRO A 36 -5.56 -11.38 -4.30
C PRO A 36 -4.30 -11.45 -5.16
N GLY A 37 -3.14 -11.27 -4.53
CA GLY A 37 -1.84 -11.28 -5.19
C GLY A 37 -1.41 -9.93 -5.79
N THR A 38 -2.26 -8.89 -5.78
CA THR A 38 -1.84 -7.54 -6.19
C THR A 38 -0.71 -7.03 -5.29
N VAL A 39 0.31 -6.44 -5.91
CA VAL A 39 1.45 -5.84 -5.22
C VAL A 39 1.17 -4.38 -4.88
N VAL A 40 1.31 -4.00 -3.62
CA VAL A 40 1.24 -2.62 -3.14
C VAL A 40 2.66 -2.15 -2.81
N MET A 41 3.21 -1.29 -3.66
CA MET A 41 4.48 -0.63 -3.42
C MET A 41 4.25 0.63 -2.58
N VAL A 42 4.80 0.66 -1.38
CA VAL A 42 4.78 1.86 -0.53
C VAL A 42 6.11 2.57 -0.66
N SER A 43 6.08 3.78 -1.21
CA SER A 43 7.25 4.61 -1.41
C SER A 43 7.13 5.88 -0.57
N SER A 44 7.24 5.71 0.74
CA SER A 44 7.10 6.77 1.74
C SER A 44 8.16 6.62 2.83
N THR A 45 8.63 7.74 3.38
CA THR A 45 9.54 7.73 4.53
C THR A 45 8.73 7.45 5.81
N ILE A 46 8.50 6.17 6.09
CA ILE A 46 7.74 5.71 7.27
C ILE A 46 8.63 4.93 8.23
N ALA A 47 8.20 4.83 9.49
CA ALA A 47 8.90 4.00 10.47
C ALA A 47 8.77 2.53 10.09
N SER A 48 9.78 1.72 10.43
CA SER A 48 9.75 0.28 10.17
C SER A 48 8.57 -0.43 10.83
N ALA A 49 8.13 0.03 12.01
CA ALA A 49 6.95 -0.50 12.69
C ALA A 49 5.64 -0.22 11.90
N ASP A 50 5.52 0.97 11.30
CA ASP A 50 4.37 1.29 10.46
C ASP A 50 4.37 0.45 9.18
N ALA A 51 5.53 0.29 8.54
CA ALA A 51 5.68 -0.55 7.35
C ALA A 51 5.27 -2.01 7.65
N GLN A 52 5.72 -2.55 8.78
CA GLN A 52 5.36 -3.90 9.23
C GLN A 52 3.85 -4.03 9.48
N ALA A 53 3.25 -3.09 10.21
CA ALA A 53 1.81 -3.11 10.48
C ALA A 53 0.96 -2.95 9.22
N ILE A 54 1.43 -2.19 8.22
CA ILE A 54 0.78 -2.07 6.92
C ILE A 54 0.90 -3.38 6.13
N ALA A 55 2.07 -4.01 6.13
CA ALA A 55 2.28 -5.30 5.46
C ALA A 55 1.38 -6.40 6.04
N GLU A 56 1.28 -6.47 7.37
CA GLU A 56 0.40 -7.41 8.07
C GLU A 56 -1.07 -7.18 7.71
N ALA A 57 -1.54 -5.93 7.75
CA ALA A 57 -2.90 -5.59 7.36
C ALA A 57 -3.18 -5.91 5.88
N LEU A 58 -2.23 -5.70 4.96
CA LEU A 58 -2.36 -6.07 3.55
C LEU A 58 -2.47 -7.59 3.35
N ALA A 59 -1.78 -8.38 4.18
CA ALA A 59 -1.82 -9.83 4.10
C ALA A 59 -3.22 -10.41 4.41
N GLU A 60 -4.02 -9.74 5.25
CA GLU A 60 -5.43 -10.11 5.51
C GLU A 60 -6.29 -10.04 4.23
N TYR A 61 -5.91 -9.19 3.28
CA TYR A 61 -6.54 -9.07 1.96
C TYR A 61 -5.85 -9.91 0.87
N GLN A 62 -4.90 -10.77 1.26
CA GLN A 62 -4.06 -11.55 0.34
C GLN A 62 -3.22 -10.67 -0.61
N LEU A 63 -2.86 -9.46 -0.17
CA LEU A 63 -2.05 -8.51 -0.92
C LEU A 63 -0.60 -8.59 -0.47
N LEU A 64 0.31 -8.23 -1.40
CA LEU A 64 1.74 -8.24 -1.14
C LEU A 64 2.24 -6.80 -0.96
N MET A 65 3.05 -6.53 0.05
CA MET A 65 3.70 -5.23 0.20
C MET A 65 5.13 -5.28 -0.34
N LEU A 66 5.49 -4.27 -1.13
CA LEU A 66 6.87 -3.96 -1.49
C LEU A 66 7.25 -2.63 -0.84
N ASP A 67 8.10 -2.67 0.18
CA ASP A 67 8.68 -1.45 0.75
C ASP A 67 9.90 -1.04 -0.08
N ALA A 68 9.76 0.09 -0.79
CA ALA A 68 10.84 0.64 -1.59
C ALA A 68 11.00 2.12 -1.23
N ARG A 69 12.00 2.40 -0.39
CA ARG A 69 12.37 3.77 -0.07
C ARG A 69 12.87 4.48 -1.33
N TYR A 70 12.08 5.41 -1.83
CA TYR A 70 12.55 6.35 -2.85
C TYR A 70 13.57 7.30 -2.23
N ARG A 71 14.81 7.26 -2.73
CA ARG A 71 15.82 8.29 -2.51
C ARG A 71 15.98 9.06 -3.81
N ALA A 72 15.64 10.34 -3.82
CA ALA A 72 15.96 11.21 -4.95
C ALA A 72 17.49 11.22 -5.14
N ALA A 73 17.96 10.84 -6.33
CA ALA A 73 19.34 11.10 -6.74
C ALA A 73 19.48 12.62 -7.04
N PRO A 74 20.67 13.21 -6.80
CA PRO A 74 20.91 14.64 -7.05
C PRO A 74 20.74 15.02 -8.53
#